data_AF-A0A0A2TJX2-F1
#
_entry.id   AF-A0A0A2TJX2-F1
#
_cell.length_a   1.000
_cell.length_b   1.000
_cell.length_c   1.000
_cell.angle_alpha   90.00
_cell.angle_beta   90.00
_cell.angle_gamma   90.00
#
_symmetry.space_group_name_H-M   'P 1'
#
loop_
_entity.id
_entity.type
_entity.pdbx_description
1 polymer ?
#
loop_
_entity_poly.entity_id
_entity_poly.type
_entity_poly.pdbx_seq_one_letter_code
_entity_poly.pdbx_strand_id
1 'polypeptide(L)' 'ILDILAVELLGVVPEDESIVISTNRGEPAVMDQTSKAGEAYRRISRRIKGEEVPLITLDVPQGIMDRLKRLVGLR' A
#
# COMPACT_ATOMS: atom_id res chain seq x y z
N ILE A 1 14.98 9.42 4.62
CA ILE A 1 14.65 10.46 3.61
C ILE A 1 13.58 11.40 4.16
N LEU A 2 12.44 10.89 4.62
CA LEU A 2 11.40 11.70 5.26
C LEU A 2 11.91 12.48 6.48
N ASP A 3 12.86 11.94 7.25
CA ASP A 3 13.41 12.67 8.42
C ASP A 3 14.32 13.85 8.03
N ILE A 4 14.74 13.93 6.77
CA ILE A 4 15.61 15.00 6.25
C ILE A 4 14.74 16.10 5.61
N LEU A 5 13.68 15.68 4.92
CA LEU A 5 12.77 16.57 4.23
C LEU A 5 11.56 16.81 5.14
N ALA A 6 11.37 18.03 5.64
CA ALA A 6 10.26 18.40 6.53
C ALA A 6 8.89 18.39 5.82
N VAL A 7 8.51 17.24 5.27
CA VAL A 7 7.29 17.01 4.49
C VAL A 7 6.59 15.75 4.98
N GLU A 8 5.27 15.75 4.89
CA GLU A 8 4.44 14.62 5.31
C GLU A 8 4.39 13.52 4.26
N LEU A 9 4.45 12.25 4.70
CA LEU A 9 4.23 11.11 3.83
C LEU A 9 2.73 10.93 3.55
N LEU A 10 2.32 11.20 2.32
CA LEU A 10 0.92 10.99 1.90
C LEU A 10 0.58 9.52 1.63
N GLY A 11 1.57 8.67 1.35
CA GLY A 11 1.38 7.24 1.14
C GLY A 11 2.46 6.60 0.27
N VAL A 12 2.39 5.28 0.15
CA VAL A 12 3.29 4.46 -0.66
C VAL A 12 2.44 3.69 -1.67
N VAL A 13 2.82 3.73 -2.94
CA VAL A 13 2.19 2.95 -4.01
C VAL A 13 3.01 1.67 -4.20
N PRO A 14 2.45 0.48 -3.92
CA PRO A 14 3.17 -0.78 -4.13
C PRO A 14 3.25 -1.11 -5.63
N GLU A 15 4.16 -2.02 -5.97
CA GLU A 15 4.17 -2.65 -7.29
C GLU A 15 2.86 -3.44 -7.52
N ASP A 16 2.28 -3.31 -8.71
CA ASP A 16 0.99 -3.89 -9.05
C ASP A 16 0.91 -4.17 -10.56
N GLU A 17 0.62 -5.42 -10.94
CA GLU A 17 0.46 -5.84 -12.34
C GLU A 17 -0.69 -5.12 -13.04
N SER A 18 -1.69 -4.65 -12.27
CA SER A 18 -2.82 -3.88 -12.80
C SER A 18 -2.37 -2.63 -13.57
N ILE A 19 -1.20 -2.06 -13.24
CA ILE A 19 -0.65 -0.88 -13.92
C ILE A 19 -0.32 -1.21 -15.38
N VAL A 20 0.32 -2.34 -15.62
CA VAL A 20 0.68 -2.80 -16.98
C VAL A 20 -0.58 -3.11 -17.78
N ILE A 21 -1.55 -3.79 -17.16
CA ILE A 21 -2.83 -4.11 -17.80
C ILE A 21 -3.59 -2.83 -18.17
N SER A 22 -3.70 -1.90 -17.23
CA SER A 22 -4.44 -0.64 -17.38
C SER A 22 -3.88 0.23 -18.51
N THR A 23 -2.54 0.29 -18.63
CA THR A 23 -1.84 1.03 -19.68
C THR A 23 -2.16 0.48 -21.07
N ASN A 24 -2.22 -0.84 -21.21
CA ASN A 24 -2.55 -1.49 -22.49
C ASN A 24 -4.05 -1.42 -22.83
N ARG A 25 -4.94 -1.36 -21.82
CA ARG A 25 -6.39 -1.25 -22.03
C ARG A 25 -6.86 0.18 -22.28
N GLY A 26 -6.07 1.20 -21.90
CA GLY A 26 -6.47 2.60 -22.00
C GLY A 26 -7.45 3.03 -20.91
N GLU A 27 -7.54 2.28 -19.81
CA GLU A 27 -8.40 2.59 -18.67
C GLU A 27 -7.52 2.80 -17.42
N PRO A 28 -7.80 3.77 -16.53
CA PRO A 28 -6.97 4.00 -15.35
C PRO A 28 -7.03 2.84 -14.33
N ALA A 29 -5.89 2.42 -13.79
CA ALA A 29 -5.81 1.38 -12.75
C ALA A 29 -6.64 1.71 -11.48
N VAL A 30 -6.91 3.00 -11.21
CA VAL A 30 -7.73 3.43 -10.07
C VAL A 30 -9.21 3.05 -10.20
N MET A 31 -9.66 2.65 -11.39
CA MET A 31 -11.03 2.15 -11.60
C MET A 31 -11.19 0.70 -11.16
N ASP A 32 -10.09 -0.06 -11.10
CA ASP A 32 -10.08 -1.41 -10.57
C ASP A 32 -10.10 -1.37 -9.03
N GLN A 33 -11.13 -1.99 -8.44
CA GLN A 33 -11.27 -2.07 -6.99
C GLN A 33 -10.34 -3.12 -6.36
N THR A 34 -9.84 -4.05 -7.16
CA THR A 34 -8.91 -5.11 -6.73
C THR A 34 -7.43 -4.68 -6.83
N SER A 35 -7.14 -3.60 -7.55
CA SER A 35 -5.80 -3.05 -7.66
C SER A 35 -5.32 -2.45 -6.34
N LYS A 36 -4.18 -2.93 -5.86
CA LYS A 36 -3.47 -2.40 -4.69
C LYS A 36 -2.93 -1.00 -4.97
N ALA A 37 -2.39 -0.76 -6.17
CA ALA A 37 -1.95 0.56 -6.59
C ALA A 37 -3.14 1.52 -6.71
N GLY A 38 -4.25 1.07 -7.29
CA GLY A 38 -5.50 1.82 -7.35
C GLY A 38 -6.00 2.22 -5.96
N GLU A 39 -5.98 1.30 -5.00
CA GLU A 39 -6.34 1.58 -3.61
C GLU A 39 -5.38 2.61 -2.97
N ALA A 40 -4.08 2.45 -3.16
CA ALA A 40 -3.07 3.38 -2.66
C ALA A 40 -3.31 4.80 -3.20
N TYR A 41 -3.54 4.95 -4.51
CA TYR A 41 -3.85 6.24 -5.13
C TYR A 41 -5.11 6.86 -4.53
N ARG A 42 -6.21 6.09 -4.39
CA ARG A 42 -7.45 6.60 -3.78
C ARG A 42 -7.21 7.12 -2.36
N ARG A 43 -6.43 6.40 -1.54
CA ARG A 43 -6.10 6.82 -0.16
C ARG A 43 -5.21 8.08 -0.14
N ILE A 44 -4.23 8.16 -1.03
CA ILE A 44 -3.38 9.36 -1.20
C ILE A 44 -4.24 10.57 -1.59
N SER A 45 -5.13 10.42 -2.58
CA SER A 45 -6.02 11.50 -3.01
C SER A 45 -6.91 12.01 -1.88
N ARG A 46 -7.41 11.11 -1.02
CA ARG A 46 -8.20 11.49 0.16
C ARG A 46 -7.37 12.32 1.16
N ARG A 47 -6.11 11.95 1.41
CA ARG A 47 -5.21 12.75 2.26
C ARG A 47 -4.88 14.11 1.66
N ILE A 48 -4.66 14.19 0.34
CA ILE A 48 -4.48 15.46 -0.37
C ILE A 48 -5.71 16.37 -0.20
N LYS A 49 -6.91 15.78 -0.15
CA LYS A 49 -8.17 16.50 0.13
C LYS A 49 -8.35 16.86 1.62
N GLY A 50 -7.38 16.59 2.48
CA GLY A 50 -7.42 16.88 3.92
C GLY A 50 -8.15 15.82 4.75
N GLU A 51 -8.46 14.66 4.20
CA GLU A 51 -9.10 13.57 4.95
C GLU A 51 -8.05 12.78 5.75
N GLU A 52 -8.34 12.51 7.02
CA GLU A 52 -7.53 11.63 7.85
C GLU A 52 -7.73 10.16 7.45
N VAL A 53 -6.78 9.62 6.68
CA VAL A 53 -6.79 8.20 6.27
C VAL A 53 -5.58 7.50 6.87
N PRO A 54 -5.74 6.40 7.65
CA PRO A 54 -4.62 5.65 8.20
C PRO A 54 -3.68 5.12 7.11
N LEU A 55 -2.38 5.32 7.29
CA LEU A 55 -1.37 4.70 6.43
C LEU A 55 -1.46 3.18 6.55
N ILE A 56 -1.35 2.49 5.41
CA ILE A 56 -1.32 1.04 5.40
C ILE A 56 0.12 0.64 5.74
N THR A 57 0.31 -0.12 6.81
CA THR A 57 1.56 -0.84 7.04
C THR A 57 1.66 -1.97 6.02
N LEU A 58 2.70 -1.95 5.19
CA LEU A 58 3.01 -3.04 4.26
C LEU A 58 3.54 -4.31 4.96
N ASP A 59 3.59 -4.29 6.30
CA ASP A 59 3.95 -5.46 7.09
C ASP A 59 2.93 -6.58 6.88
N VAL A 60 3.44 -7.72 6.40
CA VAL A 60 2.68 -8.96 6.38
C VAL A 60 2.27 -9.26 7.82
N PRO A 61 0.97 -9.37 8.15
CA PRO A 61 0.56 -9.69 9.49
C PRO A 61 1.14 -11.05 9.87
N GLN A 62 2.09 -11.05 10.81
CA GLN A 62 2.64 -12.28 11.34
C GLN A 62 1.52 -13.01 12.07
N GLY A 63 1.11 -14.15 11.53
CA GLY A 63 0.07 -14.96 12.12
C GLY A 63 0.49 -15.48 13.49
N ILE A 64 -0.49 -15.90 14.30
CA ILE A 64 -0.22 -16.57 15.58
C ILE A 64 0.70 -17.78 15.37
N MET A 65 0.56 -18.47 14.23
CA MET A 65 1.44 -19.56 13.82
C MET A 65 2.88 -19.12 13.55
N ASP A 66 3.10 -17.93 12.97
CA ASP A 66 4.45 -17.40 12.72
C ASP A 66 5.15 -17.01 14.02
N ARG A 67 4.38 -16.49 14.99
CA ARG A 67 4.87 -16.23 16.35
C ARG A 67 5.22 -17.52 17.09
N LEU A 68 4.40 -18.57 16.93
CA LEU A 68 4.65 -19.89 17.51
C LEU A 68 5.90 -20.55 16.91
N LYS A 69 6.07 -20.55 15.59
CA LYS A 69 7.26 -21.11 14.92
C LYS A 69 8.56 -20.47 15.41
N ARG A 70 8.56 -19.15 15.66
CA ARG A 70 9.69 -18.42 16.24
C ARG A 70 10.01 -18.84 17.68
N LEU A 71 8.99 -19.10 18.50
CA LEU A 71 9.17 -19.60 19.87
C LEU A 71 9.72 -21.03 19.93
N VAL A 72 9.38 -21.85 18.92
CA VAL A 72 9.81 -23.27 18.85
C VAL A 72 11.12 -23.44 18.06
N GLY A 73 11.73 -22.35 17.57
CA GLY A 73 13.07 -22.37 16.96
C GLY A 73 13.14 -22.90 15.52
N LEU A 74 11.99 -23.01 14.84
CA LEU A 74 11.94 -23.38 13.42
C LEU A 74 12.04 -22.09 12.59
N ARG A 75 13.19 -21.88 11.95
CA ARG A 75 13.41 -20.80 10.97
C ARG A 75 12.69 -21.10 9.67
#